data_AF-A0A9X4PNI9-F1
#
_entry.id   AF-A0A9X4PNI9-F1
#
_cell.length_a   1.000
_cell.length_b   1.000
_cell.length_c   1.000
_cell.angle_alpha   90.00
_cell.angle_beta   90.00
_cell.angle_gamma   90.00
#
_symmetry.space_group_name_H-M   'P 1'
#
loop_
_entity.id
_entity.type
_entity.pdbx_description
1 polymer ?
#
loop_
_entity_poly.entity_id
_entity_poly.type
_entity_poly.pdbx_seq_one_letter_code
_entity_poly.pdbx_strand_id
1 'polypeptide(L)'
;MLIRIGTRGSNLAIAQALEAKQKLLDSFPGLSAEIIKIKTSGDKYANASLAEIGGKGLFLKEIETELLENNIDMAVHSLKDVPAFFSKDLVIPCVLERLSPCDTFISNKYNSLESLPQRALIATSSIRRKVQLLNFRPDLNIVPLRGNVTTRLQNHSFDGIILAEAGLIRLKKHHLITEVLPPKIMLSAVGQGAICIQCRKNDAKIIDLLEKINNNMSFIRAKSERSFMKTVNGSCFTPLAALAEYVSENMLHLRCMLADEKNIYFTERTSFAEDAEKMGMDAGLELKSKCL
;
A
#
# COMPACT_ATOMS: atom_id res chain seq x y z
N MET A 1 -29.85 7.16 -6.68
CA MET A 1 -29.04 6.05 -7.23
C MET A 1 -28.29 5.40 -6.08
N LEU A 2 -28.26 4.07 -6.00
CA LEU A 2 -27.50 3.34 -4.99
C LEU A 2 -26.16 2.87 -5.57
N ILE A 3 -25.05 3.18 -4.89
CA ILE A 3 -23.70 2.70 -5.21
C ILE A 3 -23.32 1.56 -4.27
N ARG A 4 -22.94 0.42 -4.84
CA ARG A 4 -22.45 -0.75 -4.11
C ARG A 4 -20.93 -0.72 -4.03
N ILE A 5 -20.39 -0.52 -2.83
CA ILE A 5 -18.95 -0.37 -2.57
C ILE A 5 -18.40 -1.70 -2.06
N GLY A 6 -17.66 -2.41 -2.90
CA GLY A 6 -16.96 -3.63 -2.54
C GLY A 6 -15.72 -3.37 -1.69
N THR A 7 -15.53 -4.16 -0.65
CA THR A 7 -14.31 -4.12 0.17
C THR A 7 -14.07 -5.42 0.92
N ARG A 8 -12.86 -5.60 1.46
CA ARG A 8 -12.55 -6.74 2.35
C ARG A 8 -13.23 -6.58 3.71
N GLY A 9 -13.42 -7.71 4.39
CA GLY A 9 -14.09 -7.74 5.71
C GLY A 9 -13.25 -7.25 6.91
N SER A 10 -11.95 -6.94 6.75
CA SER A 10 -11.09 -6.52 7.86
C SER A 10 -11.46 -5.12 8.37
N ASN A 11 -11.26 -4.85 9.67
CA ASN A 11 -11.57 -3.54 10.26
C ASN A 11 -10.92 -2.36 9.52
N LEU A 12 -9.68 -2.52 9.03
CA LEU A 12 -9.00 -1.47 8.26
C LEU A 12 -9.67 -1.27 6.89
N ALA A 13 -10.01 -2.35 6.19
CA ALA A 13 -10.67 -2.26 4.90
C ALA A 13 -12.06 -1.61 5.01
N ILE A 14 -12.83 -1.97 6.05
CA ILE A 14 -14.12 -1.32 6.35
C ILE A 14 -13.93 0.17 6.67
N ALA A 15 -12.93 0.55 7.47
CA ALA A 15 -12.64 1.95 7.75
C ALA A 15 -12.33 2.73 6.45
N GLN A 16 -11.56 2.14 5.53
CA GLN A 16 -11.26 2.74 4.22
C GLN A 16 -12.50 2.86 3.33
N ALA A 17 -13.37 1.84 3.31
CA ALA A 17 -14.62 1.90 2.57
C ALA A 17 -15.59 2.94 3.13
N LEU A 18 -15.62 3.13 4.45
CA LEU A 18 -16.37 4.20 5.10
C LEU A 18 -15.81 5.58 4.75
N GLU A 19 -14.49 5.75 4.72
CA GLU A 19 -13.82 6.99 4.28
C GLU A 19 -14.19 7.34 2.83
N ALA A 20 -14.12 6.37 1.92
CA ALA A 20 -14.53 6.54 0.53
C ALA A 20 -16.03 6.83 0.39
N LYS A 21 -16.87 6.10 1.12
CA LYS A 21 -18.33 6.32 1.14
C LYS A 21 -18.66 7.73 1.61
N GLN A 22 -18.05 8.20 2.70
CA GLN A 22 -18.31 9.54 3.22
C GLN A 22 -17.93 10.61 2.20
N LYS A 23 -16.73 10.52 1.61
CA LYS A 23 -16.28 11.46 0.59
C LYS A 23 -17.22 11.53 -0.62
N LEU A 24 -17.77 10.38 -1.02
CA LEU A 24 -18.74 10.28 -2.11
C LEU A 24 -20.07 10.96 -1.74
N LEU A 25 -20.61 10.69 -0.55
CA LEU A 25 -21.88 11.28 -0.09
C LEU A 25 -21.77 12.80 0.12
N ASP A 26 -20.64 13.29 0.64
CA ASP A 26 -20.39 14.72 0.83
C ASP A 26 -20.35 15.48 -0.50
N SER A 27 -19.85 14.84 -1.55
CA SER A 27 -19.69 15.45 -2.87
C SER A 27 -20.96 15.39 -3.73
N PHE A 28 -21.90 14.49 -3.39
CA PHE A 28 -23.11 14.25 -4.19
C PHE A 28 -24.36 14.13 -3.29
N PRO A 29 -24.94 15.26 -2.86
CA PRO A 29 -26.19 15.27 -2.11
C PRO A 29 -27.31 14.56 -2.89
N GLY A 30 -27.87 13.48 -2.33
CA GLY A 30 -28.92 12.65 -2.97
C GLY A 30 -28.42 11.33 -3.57
N LEU A 31 -27.11 11.07 -3.53
CA LEU A 31 -26.57 9.74 -3.77
C LEU A 31 -26.77 8.86 -2.53
N SER A 32 -27.06 7.58 -2.74
CA SER A 32 -27.03 6.56 -1.68
C SER A 32 -25.89 5.60 -1.95
N ALA A 33 -25.26 5.07 -0.89
CA ALA A 33 -24.19 4.09 -1.03
C ALA A 33 -24.26 3.04 0.08
N GLU A 34 -23.94 1.79 -0.25
CA GLU A 34 -23.84 0.67 0.68
C GLU A 34 -22.48 -0.03 0.57
N ILE A 35 -22.04 -0.66 1.65
CA ILE A 35 -20.77 -1.40 1.68
C ILE A 35 -21.07 -2.90 1.57
N ILE A 36 -20.51 -3.53 0.55
CA ILE A 36 -20.58 -4.97 0.31
C ILE A 36 -19.25 -5.60 0.73
N LYS A 37 -19.31 -6.45 1.76
CA LYS A 37 -18.14 -7.18 2.28
C LYS A 37 -17.88 -8.40 1.42
N ILE A 38 -16.68 -8.48 0.86
CA ILE A 38 -16.26 -9.59 -0.01
C ILE A 38 -15.21 -10.41 0.74
N LYS A 39 -15.44 -11.72 0.81
CA LYS A 39 -14.55 -12.67 1.49
C LYS A 39 -13.50 -13.16 0.50
N THR A 40 -12.26 -12.74 0.70
CA THR A 40 -11.15 -13.11 -0.19
C THR A 40 -10.48 -14.41 0.24
N SER A 41 -9.85 -15.12 -0.70
CA SER A 41 -9.06 -16.32 -0.36
C SER A 41 -7.93 -15.99 0.62
N GLY A 42 -7.33 -14.81 0.52
CA GLY A 42 -6.36 -14.33 1.50
C GLY A 42 -6.90 -14.18 2.94
N ASP A 43 -8.21 -13.98 3.11
CA ASP A 43 -8.86 -14.00 4.42
C ASP A 43 -9.17 -15.43 4.90
N LYS A 44 -9.45 -16.36 3.96
CA LYS A 44 -9.72 -17.78 4.27
C LYS A 44 -8.44 -18.55 4.68
N TYR A 45 -7.30 -18.23 4.09
CA TYR A 45 -6.05 -18.98 4.24
C TYR A 45 -4.96 -18.26 5.04
N ALA A 46 -5.32 -17.51 6.09
CA ALA A 46 -4.37 -16.76 6.92
C ALA A 46 -3.18 -17.62 7.45
N ASN A 47 -3.36 -18.95 7.55
CA ASN A 47 -2.40 -19.92 8.10
C ASN A 47 -1.60 -20.74 7.06
N ALA A 48 -1.90 -20.68 5.76
CA ALA A 48 -1.14 -21.43 4.75
C ALA A 48 -0.02 -20.57 4.13
N SER A 49 1.10 -21.15 3.68
CA SER A 49 2.21 -20.34 3.19
C SER A 49 1.82 -19.62 1.88
N LEU A 50 2.09 -18.32 1.79
CA LEU A 50 1.85 -17.53 0.57
C LEU A 50 2.66 -18.07 -0.63
N ALA A 51 3.74 -18.79 -0.37
CA ALA A 51 4.55 -19.48 -1.38
C ALA A 51 3.87 -20.74 -1.93
N GLU A 52 3.09 -21.45 -1.11
CA GLU A 52 2.35 -22.66 -1.51
C GLU A 52 1.06 -22.36 -2.27
N ILE A 53 0.46 -21.17 -2.08
CA ILE A 53 -0.86 -20.84 -2.65
C ILE A 53 -0.77 -20.19 -4.04
N GLY A 54 0.44 -19.93 -4.55
CA GLY A 54 0.67 -19.58 -5.97
C GLY A 54 -0.34 -18.61 -6.58
N GLY A 55 -0.22 -17.30 -6.33
CA GLY A 55 -1.11 -16.37 -7.03
C GLY A 55 -0.89 -14.89 -6.74
N LYS A 56 -0.63 -14.12 -7.81
CA LYS A 56 -0.79 -12.66 -7.85
C LYS A 56 -2.23 -12.32 -7.40
N GLY A 57 -2.40 -11.40 -6.45
CA GLY A 57 -3.72 -10.80 -6.18
C GLY A 57 -4.71 -11.62 -5.34
N LEU A 58 -4.26 -12.48 -4.42
CA LEU A 58 -5.11 -13.26 -3.49
C LEU A 58 -6.14 -12.45 -2.66
N PHE A 59 -6.00 -11.13 -2.59
CA PHE A 59 -6.92 -10.21 -1.91
C PHE A 59 -7.79 -9.38 -2.86
N LEU A 60 -7.54 -9.46 -4.16
CA LEU A 60 -8.21 -8.65 -5.19
C LEU A 60 -9.03 -9.48 -6.15
N LYS A 61 -8.62 -10.73 -6.46
CA LYS A 61 -9.28 -11.53 -7.48
C LYS A 61 -10.79 -11.65 -7.26
N GLU A 62 -11.22 -11.97 -6.04
CA GLU A 62 -12.66 -12.06 -5.74
C GLU A 62 -13.36 -10.70 -5.89
N ILE A 63 -12.72 -9.60 -5.48
CA ILE A 63 -13.31 -8.27 -5.62
C ILE A 63 -13.40 -7.84 -7.10
N GLU A 64 -12.38 -8.18 -7.90
CA GLU A 64 -12.39 -7.94 -9.34
C GLU A 64 -13.50 -8.76 -10.04
N THR A 65 -13.72 -10.01 -9.61
CA THR A 65 -14.86 -10.81 -10.10
C THR A 65 -16.19 -10.11 -9.80
N GLU A 66 -16.41 -9.64 -8.58
CA GLU A 66 -17.65 -8.94 -8.21
C GLU A 66 -17.85 -7.64 -9.00
N LEU A 67 -16.76 -6.92 -9.34
CA LEU A 67 -16.80 -5.76 -10.23
C LEU A 67 -17.23 -6.15 -11.65
N LEU A 68 -16.62 -7.20 -12.20
CA LEU A 68 -16.85 -7.65 -13.58
C LEU A 68 -18.24 -8.27 -13.76
N GLU A 69 -18.76 -8.94 -12.73
CA GLU A 69 -20.10 -9.53 -12.71
C GLU A 69 -21.20 -8.51 -12.39
N ASN A 70 -20.85 -7.24 -12.18
CA ASN A 70 -21.78 -6.17 -11.80
C ASN A 70 -22.50 -6.40 -10.46
N ASN A 71 -21.88 -7.12 -9.53
CA ASN A 71 -22.40 -7.30 -8.17
C ASN A 71 -22.03 -6.11 -7.25
N ILE A 72 -20.96 -5.39 -7.58
CA ILE A 72 -20.57 -4.12 -6.98
C ILE A 72 -20.30 -3.08 -8.07
N ASP A 73 -20.36 -1.79 -7.74
CA ASP A 73 -20.15 -0.70 -8.69
C ASP A 73 -18.71 -0.14 -8.64
N MET A 74 -18.13 -0.15 -7.45
CA MET A 74 -16.76 0.26 -7.20
C MET A 74 -16.15 -0.57 -6.07
N ALA A 75 -14.83 -0.68 -6.05
CA ALA A 75 -14.08 -1.38 -5.03
C ALA A 75 -13.06 -0.49 -4.35
N VAL A 76 -12.93 -0.60 -3.03
CA VAL A 76 -12.01 0.23 -2.23
C VAL A 76 -10.85 -0.62 -1.72
N HIS A 77 -9.63 -0.16 -1.99
CA HIS A 77 -8.40 -0.87 -1.63
C HIS A 77 -7.39 0.05 -0.93
N SER A 78 -6.55 -0.55 -0.08
CA SER A 78 -5.23 0.01 0.21
C SER A 78 -4.38 -0.09 -1.06
N LEU A 79 -3.89 1.02 -1.59
CA LEU A 79 -3.20 1.01 -2.89
C LEU A 79 -1.95 0.10 -2.90
N LYS A 80 -1.25 0.00 -1.77
CA LYS A 80 -0.09 -0.88 -1.60
C LYS A 80 -0.39 -2.38 -1.75
N ASP A 81 -1.66 -2.77 -1.63
CA ASP A 81 -2.09 -4.16 -1.79
C ASP A 81 -2.51 -4.44 -3.24
N VAL A 82 -2.60 -3.41 -4.10
CA VAL A 82 -2.97 -3.53 -5.51
C VAL A 82 -1.72 -3.87 -6.36
N PRO A 83 -1.70 -5.01 -7.06
CA PRO A 83 -0.56 -5.45 -7.86
C PRO A 83 -0.26 -4.46 -9.00
N ALA A 84 0.93 -4.59 -9.59
CA ALA A 84 1.32 -3.85 -10.79
C ALA A 84 0.33 -4.03 -11.95
N PHE A 85 -0.19 -5.25 -12.08
CA PHE A 85 -1.12 -5.65 -13.12
C PHE A 85 -2.37 -6.26 -12.49
N PHE A 86 -3.53 -5.81 -12.97
CA PHE A 86 -4.87 -6.29 -12.64
C PHE A 86 -5.67 -6.42 -13.94
N SER A 87 -6.94 -6.85 -13.88
CA SER A 87 -7.78 -6.99 -15.08
C SER A 87 -7.77 -5.74 -15.97
N LYS A 88 -7.56 -5.93 -17.28
CA LYS A 88 -7.55 -4.85 -18.29
C LYS A 88 -8.91 -4.15 -18.46
N ASP A 89 -9.97 -4.80 -17.98
CA ASP A 89 -11.34 -4.33 -18.04
C ASP A 89 -11.72 -3.47 -16.81
N LEU A 90 -10.77 -3.28 -15.90
CA LEU A 90 -10.89 -2.44 -14.71
C LEU A 90 -9.90 -1.26 -14.77
N VAL A 91 -10.24 -0.18 -14.06
CA VAL A 91 -9.43 1.04 -13.96
C VAL A 91 -9.44 1.58 -12.53
N ILE A 92 -8.45 2.40 -12.19
CA ILE A 92 -8.39 3.14 -10.93
C ILE A 92 -8.46 4.63 -11.28
N PRO A 93 -9.67 5.20 -11.39
CA PRO A 93 -9.83 6.62 -11.72
C PRO A 93 -9.63 7.54 -10.50
N CYS A 94 -9.60 6.96 -9.29
CA CYS A 94 -9.57 7.74 -8.06
C CYS A 94 -8.57 7.20 -7.04
N VAL A 95 -7.76 8.11 -6.53
CA VAL A 95 -6.94 7.94 -5.32
C VAL A 95 -7.34 9.06 -4.36
N LEU A 96 -7.76 8.69 -3.15
CA LEU A 96 -8.12 9.68 -2.13
C LEU A 96 -6.87 10.40 -1.59
N GLU A 97 -7.09 11.40 -0.75
CA GLU A 97 -6.00 12.06 -0.05
C GLU A 97 -5.13 11.05 0.71
N ARG A 98 -3.81 11.13 0.49
CA ARG A 98 -2.86 10.16 1.01
C ARG A 98 -2.45 10.56 2.42
N LEU A 99 -2.76 9.70 3.39
CA LEU A 99 -2.19 9.78 4.74
C LEU A 99 -0.70 9.42 4.74
N SER A 100 -0.05 9.58 5.89
CA SER A 100 1.38 9.30 6.05
C SER A 100 1.82 7.99 5.35
N PRO A 101 2.82 8.05 4.45
CA PRO A 101 3.37 6.87 3.79
C PRO A 101 4.35 6.12 4.70
N CYS A 102 4.69 6.64 5.88
CA CYS A 102 5.74 6.10 6.72
C CYS A 102 5.37 4.74 7.34
N ASP A 103 6.40 3.96 7.61
CA ASP A 103 6.32 2.83 8.53
C ASP A 103 6.62 3.30 9.95
N THR A 104 6.12 2.56 10.93
CA THR A 104 6.29 2.83 12.35
C THR A 104 6.91 1.63 13.04
N PHE A 105 7.86 1.89 13.93
CA PHE A 105 8.29 0.95 14.93
C PHE A 105 7.33 1.01 16.13
N ILE A 106 6.92 -0.15 16.62
CA ILE A 106 6.06 -0.30 17.79
C ILE A 106 6.72 -1.30 18.72
N SER A 107 6.94 -0.87 19.96
CA SER A 107 7.50 -1.69 21.03
C SER A 107 6.89 -1.29 22.37
N ASN A 108 6.70 -2.29 23.23
CA ASN A 108 6.34 -2.07 24.63
C ASN A 108 7.57 -1.98 25.54
N LYS A 109 8.77 -2.25 25.02
CA LYS A 109 10.00 -2.40 25.81
C LYS A 109 11.05 -1.32 25.51
N TYR A 110 11.09 -0.84 24.27
CA TYR A 110 12.13 0.05 23.77
C TYR A 110 11.52 1.30 23.15
N ASN A 111 12.24 2.42 23.19
CA ASN A 111 11.73 3.73 22.79
C ASN A 111 12.08 4.13 21.35
N SER A 112 12.94 3.37 20.69
CA SER A 112 13.31 3.57 19.29
C SER A 112 13.92 2.31 18.69
N LEU A 113 13.94 2.22 17.36
CA LEU A 113 14.61 1.15 16.62
C LEU A 113 16.12 1.13 16.90
N GLU A 114 16.74 2.29 17.09
CA GLU A 114 18.17 2.39 17.44
C GLU A 114 18.46 1.85 18.84
N SER A 115 17.56 2.06 19.81
CA SER A 115 17.75 1.63 21.20
C SER A 115 17.62 0.11 21.43
N LEU A 116 17.30 -0.66 20.38
CA LEU A 116 17.18 -2.11 20.46
C LEU A 116 18.52 -2.78 20.83
N PRO A 117 18.51 -3.77 21.73
CA PRO A 117 19.71 -4.55 22.06
C PRO A 117 20.19 -5.32 20.83
N GLN A 118 21.43 -5.78 20.90
CA GLN A 118 21.99 -6.62 19.85
C GLN A 118 21.13 -7.87 19.65
N ARG A 119 20.87 -8.26 18.40
CA ARG A 119 20.04 -9.44 18.06
C ARG A 119 18.58 -9.36 18.51
N ALA A 120 18.05 -8.16 18.72
CA ALA A 120 16.64 -7.95 19.03
C ALA A 120 15.71 -8.60 17.99
N LEU A 121 14.57 -9.11 18.48
CA LEU A 121 13.60 -9.85 17.69
C LEU A 121 12.52 -8.91 17.12
N ILE A 122 12.54 -8.68 15.80
CA ILE A 122 11.59 -7.79 15.11
C ILE A 122 10.67 -8.58 14.19
N ALA A 123 9.37 -8.30 14.28
CA ALA A 123 8.37 -9.09 13.56
C ALA A 123 7.78 -8.33 12.36
N THR A 124 7.98 -8.88 11.17
CA THR A 124 7.40 -8.42 9.90
C THR A 124 7.43 -9.52 8.84
N SER A 125 6.31 -9.72 8.12
CA SER A 125 6.29 -10.58 6.92
C SER A 125 6.58 -9.83 5.61
N SER A 126 6.86 -8.52 5.67
CA SER A 126 7.23 -7.76 4.47
C SER A 126 8.72 -7.93 4.16
N ILE A 127 9.02 -8.47 2.97
CA ILE A 127 10.41 -8.62 2.50
C ILE A 127 11.07 -7.24 2.34
N ARG A 128 10.35 -6.25 1.79
CA ARG A 128 10.78 -4.83 1.73
C ARG A 128 11.27 -4.30 3.10
N ARG A 129 10.49 -4.53 4.16
CA ARG A 129 10.87 -4.07 5.51
C ARG A 129 12.07 -4.86 6.04
N LYS A 130 12.08 -6.18 5.84
CA LYS A 130 13.20 -7.04 6.26
C LYS A 130 14.53 -6.57 5.67
N VAL A 131 14.60 -6.36 4.36
CA VAL A 131 15.86 -5.96 3.71
C VAL A 131 16.35 -4.59 4.17
N GLN A 132 15.43 -3.63 4.37
CA GLN A 132 15.80 -2.29 4.85
C GLN A 132 16.21 -2.27 6.32
N LEU A 133 15.52 -3.05 7.18
CA LEU A 133 15.93 -3.23 8.58
C LEU A 133 17.32 -3.86 8.68
N LEU A 134 17.62 -4.89 7.90
CA LEU A 134 18.93 -5.54 7.92
C LEU A 134 20.02 -4.68 7.28
N ASN A 135 19.68 -3.80 6.33
CA ASN A 135 20.62 -2.80 5.83
C ASN A 135 20.95 -1.74 6.89
N PHE A 136 19.99 -1.35 7.72
CA PHE A 136 20.18 -0.37 8.79
C PHE A 136 20.84 -0.97 10.05
N ARG A 137 20.41 -2.16 10.46
CA ARG A 137 20.87 -2.91 11.64
C ARG A 137 21.04 -4.40 11.27
N PRO A 138 22.22 -4.79 10.75
CA PRO A 138 22.48 -6.17 10.29
C PRO A 138 22.36 -7.26 11.35
N ASP A 139 22.41 -6.88 12.64
CA ASP A 139 22.34 -7.82 13.76
C ASP A 139 20.92 -8.26 14.13
N LEU A 140 19.88 -7.59 13.62
CA LEU A 140 18.48 -7.87 14.00
C LEU A 140 18.02 -9.27 13.59
N ASN A 141 17.24 -9.91 14.46
CA ASN A 141 16.55 -11.15 14.15
C ASN A 141 15.15 -10.84 13.61
N ILE A 142 14.92 -11.04 12.31
CA ILE A 142 13.62 -10.75 11.67
C ILE A 142 12.76 -12.01 11.53
N VAL A 143 11.59 -12.01 12.15
CA VAL A 143 10.62 -13.12 12.11
C VAL A 143 9.31 -12.74 11.44
N PRO A 144 8.59 -13.68 10.79
CA PRO A 144 7.32 -13.37 10.14
C PRO A 144 6.23 -13.03 11.18
N LEU A 145 5.38 -12.07 10.82
CA LEU A 145 4.18 -11.71 11.59
C LEU A 145 2.98 -11.55 10.67
N ARG A 146 1.95 -12.36 10.90
CA ARG A 146 0.69 -12.39 10.16
C ARG A 146 -0.49 -11.96 11.02
N GLY A 147 -1.67 -11.92 10.41
CA GLY A 147 -2.90 -11.41 11.01
C GLY A 147 -3.21 -9.97 10.59
N ASN A 148 -4.39 -9.49 10.96
CA ASN A 148 -4.78 -8.10 10.78
C ASN A 148 -4.04 -7.18 11.78
N VAL A 149 -4.17 -5.86 11.62
CA VAL A 149 -3.46 -4.88 12.47
C VAL A 149 -3.74 -5.10 13.97
N THR A 150 -4.99 -5.35 14.35
CA THR A 150 -5.36 -5.56 15.76
C THR A 150 -4.69 -6.80 16.35
N THR A 151 -4.74 -7.93 15.65
CA THR A 151 -4.11 -9.19 16.11
C THR A 151 -2.60 -9.03 16.24
N ARG A 152 -1.97 -8.28 15.33
CA ARG A 152 -0.52 -7.99 15.39
C ARG A 152 -0.15 -7.13 16.60
N LEU A 153 -0.94 -6.09 16.87
CA LEU A 153 -0.71 -5.19 18.02
C LEU A 153 -0.84 -5.91 19.37
N GLN A 154 -1.66 -6.96 19.45
CA GLN A 154 -1.84 -7.76 20.66
C GLN A 154 -0.74 -8.80 20.88
N ASN A 155 0.11 -9.05 19.87
CA ASN A 155 1.20 -10.01 19.99
C ASN A 155 2.46 -9.33 20.56
N HIS A 156 2.76 -9.60 21.81
CA HIS A 156 3.87 -9.01 22.55
C HIS A 156 5.10 -9.93 22.66
N SER A 157 5.16 -11.01 21.88
CA SER A 157 6.25 -11.99 21.90
C SER A 157 7.55 -11.51 21.23
N PHE A 158 7.60 -10.25 20.79
CA PHE A 158 8.71 -9.66 20.04
C PHE A 158 9.23 -8.41 20.73
N ASP A 159 10.45 -7.99 20.41
CA ASP A 159 11.02 -6.73 20.88
C ASP A 159 10.45 -5.53 20.15
N GLY A 160 9.91 -5.73 18.95
CA GLY A 160 9.03 -4.79 18.30
C GLY A 160 8.46 -5.31 16.99
N ILE A 161 7.50 -4.56 16.46
CA ILE A 161 6.84 -4.85 15.18
C ILE A 161 6.86 -3.63 14.29
N ILE A 162 6.81 -3.84 12.98
CA ILE A 162 6.70 -2.74 12.01
C ILE A 162 5.30 -2.72 11.39
N LEU A 163 4.61 -1.59 11.47
CA LEU A 163 3.30 -1.36 10.85
C LEU A 163 3.31 -0.08 10.01
N ALA A 164 2.28 0.11 9.17
CA ALA A 164 2.14 1.34 8.39
C ALA A 164 1.38 2.37 9.22
N GLU A 165 1.89 3.60 9.30
CA GLU A 165 1.32 4.66 10.13
C GLU A 165 -0.15 4.93 9.78
N ALA A 166 -0.45 5.07 8.48
CA ALA A 166 -1.80 5.31 7.99
C ALA A 166 -2.82 4.24 8.42
N GLY A 167 -2.38 2.99 8.61
CA GLY A 167 -3.26 1.92 9.10
C GLY A 167 -3.63 2.12 10.57
N LEU A 168 -2.68 2.59 11.37
CA LEU A 168 -2.89 2.92 12.79
C LEU A 168 -3.75 4.16 12.95
N ILE A 169 -3.54 5.20 12.13
CA ILE A 169 -4.36 6.42 12.12
C ILE A 169 -5.83 6.08 11.84
N ARG A 170 -6.12 5.35 10.75
CA ARG A 170 -7.50 4.96 10.37
C ARG A 170 -8.20 4.12 11.44
N LEU A 171 -7.44 3.33 12.20
CA LEU A 171 -7.95 2.51 13.29
C LEU A 171 -7.94 3.22 14.65
N LYS A 172 -7.54 4.49 14.72
CA LYS A 172 -7.39 5.27 15.96
C LYS A 172 -6.43 4.61 16.98
N LYS A 173 -5.36 4.01 16.46
CA LYS A 173 -4.30 3.29 17.20
C LYS A 173 -2.92 3.96 17.10
N HIS A 174 -2.85 5.20 16.59
CA HIS A 174 -1.58 5.92 16.41
C HIS A 174 -0.89 6.27 17.75
N HIS A 175 -1.61 6.31 18.87
CA HIS A 175 -1.02 6.46 20.21
C HIS A 175 -0.12 5.28 20.64
N LEU A 176 -0.15 4.16 19.90
CA LEU A 176 0.74 3.01 20.13
C LEU A 176 2.05 3.11 19.34
N ILE A 177 2.23 4.16 18.53
CA ILE A 177 3.45 4.35 17.76
C ILE A 177 4.57 4.73 18.73
N THR A 178 5.64 3.92 18.72
CA THR A 178 6.87 4.23 19.45
C THR A 178 7.72 5.23 18.65
N GLU A 179 7.88 4.97 17.36
CA GLU A 179 8.69 5.80 16.46
C GLU A 179 8.14 5.74 15.04
N VAL A 180 8.06 6.89 14.36
CA VAL A 180 7.81 6.97 12.92
C VAL A 180 9.15 6.89 12.20
N LEU A 181 9.33 5.89 11.34
CA LEU A 181 10.59 5.64 10.66
C LEU A 181 10.74 6.55 9.43
N PRO A 182 11.80 7.37 9.36
CA PRO A 182 12.01 8.25 8.21
C PRO A 182 12.37 7.44 6.96
N PRO A 183 12.13 7.97 5.74
CA PRO A 183 12.42 7.27 4.47
C PRO A 183 13.87 6.82 4.31
N LYS A 184 14.83 7.47 4.98
CA LYS A 184 16.24 7.06 5.01
C LYS A 184 16.47 5.71 5.69
N ILE A 185 15.62 5.34 6.65
CA ILE A 185 15.64 4.05 7.35
C ILE A 185 14.69 3.07 6.65
N MET A 186 13.51 3.56 6.26
CA MET A 186 12.44 2.71 5.75
C MET A 186 11.67 3.40 4.64
N LEU A 187 12.13 3.24 3.39
CA LEU A 187 11.40 3.70 2.22
C LEU A 187 10.08 2.90 2.07
N SER A 188 8.99 3.61 1.80
CA SER A 188 7.63 3.06 1.86
C SER A 188 7.31 2.08 0.74
N ALA A 189 6.35 1.19 0.98
CA ALA A 189 5.76 0.43 -0.12
C ALA A 189 5.07 1.38 -1.12
N VAL A 190 5.07 1.00 -2.40
CA VAL A 190 4.34 1.70 -3.48
C VAL A 190 2.91 1.93 -3.05
N GLY A 191 2.43 3.18 -3.08
CA GLY A 191 1.07 3.55 -2.70
C GLY A 191 0.75 3.44 -1.20
N GLN A 192 1.73 3.24 -0.31
CA GLN A 192 1.48 3.17 1.12
C GLN A 192 0.84 4.47 1.62
N GLY A 193 -0.23 4.35 2.42
CA GLY A 193 -1.01 5.48 2.93
C GLY A 193 -2.22 5.86 2.07
N ALA A 194 -2.17 5.56 0.77
CA ALA A 194 -3.23 5.90 -0.18
C ALA A 194 -4.35 4.84 -0.20
N ILE A 195 -5.59 5.33 -0.26
CA ILE A 195 -6.76 4.54 -0.67
C ILE A 195 -6.96 4.77 -2.15
N CYS A 196 -7.18 3.70 -2.89
CA CYS A 196 -7.61 3.79 -4.28
C CYS A 196 -8.97 3.14 -4.48
N ILE A 197 -9.67 3.61 -5.50
CA ILE A 197 -10.98 3.13 -5.87
C ILE A 197 -10.90 2.59 -7.29
N GLN A 198 -11.26 1.32 -7.44
CA GLN A 198 -11.29 0.60 -8.72
C GLN A 198 -12.74 0.50 -9.22
N CYS A 199 -12.96 0.59 -10.53
CA CYS A 199 -14.24 0.35 -11.16
C CYS A 199 -14.05 -0.28 -12.55
N ARG A 200 -15.15 -0.62 -13.22
CA ARG A 200 -15.13 -1.09 -14.61
C ARG A 200 -14.70 0.03 -15.55
N LYS A 201 -13.89 -0.32 -16.56
CA LYS A 201 -13.36 0.62 -17.56
C LYS A 201 -14.43 1.26 -18.45
N ASN A 202 -15.54 0.56 -18.66
CA ASN A 202 -16.65 1.01 -19.51
C ASN A 202 -17.80 1.66 -18.70
N ASP A 203 -17.67 1.82 -17.39
CA ASP A 203 -18.70 2.45 -16.55
C ASP A 203 -18.43 3.96 -16.42
N ALA A 204 -18.72 4.70 -17.49
CA ALA A 204 -18.49 6.15 -17.57
C ALA A 204 -19.14 6.90 -16.40
N LYS A 205 -20.34 6.48 -15.98
CA LYS A 205 -21.06 7.12 -14.88
C LYS A 205 -20.31 7.00 -13.55
N ILE A 206 -19.78 5.82 -13.23
CA ILE A 206 -18.98 5.63 -12.02
C ILE A 206 -17.66 6.37 -12.14
N ILE A 207 -17.00 6.34 -13.30
CA ILE A 207 -15.75 7.07 -13.55
C ILE A 207 -15.95 8.58 -13.28
N ASP A 208 -17.00 9.19 -13.85
CA ASP A 208 -17.29 10.62 -13.66
C ASP A 208 -17.45 10.98 -12.18
N LEU A 209 -18.13 10.14 -11.38
CA LEU A 209 -18.28 10.37 -9.93
C LEU A 209 -16.93 10.27 -9.21
N LEU A 210 -16.13 9.27 -9.57
CA LEU A 210 -14.84 9.01 -8.93
C LEU A 210 -13.79 10.08 -9.25
N GLU A 211 -13.81 10.64 -10.47
CA GLU A 211 -12.94 11.75 -10.86
C GLU A 211 -13.20 13.01 -10.03
N LYS A 212 -14.46 13.29 -9.65
CA LYS A 212 -14.80 14.46 -8.80
C LYS A 212 -14.29 14.35 -7.36
N ILE A 213 -14.11 13.14 -6.85
CA ILE A 213 -13.60 12.92 -5.48
C ILE A 213 -12.11 12.55 -5.45
N ASN A 214 -11.47 12.44 -6.62
CA ASN A 214 -10.06 12.14 -6.74
C ASN A 214 -9.19 13.27 -6.17
N ASN A 215 -8.15 12.90 -5.43
CA ASN A 215 -7.11 13.84 -5.03
C ASN A 215 -5.96 13.77 -6.06
N ASN A 216 -5.86 14.80 -6.91
CA ASN A 216 -4.89 14.80 -8.02
C ASN A 216 -3.43 14.66 -7.54
N MET A 217 -3.07 15.29 -6.43
CA MET A 217 -1.71 15.20 -5.86
C MET A 217 -1.37 13.76 -5.43
N SER A 218 -2.29 13.06 -4.76
CA SER A 218 -2.13 11.64 -4.43
C SER A 218 -2.10 10.76 -5.67
N PHE A 219 -2.97 11.03 -6.65
CA PHE A 219 -3.07 10.27 -7.88
C PHE A 219 -1.76 10.31 -8.66
N ILE A 220 -1.17 11.49 -8.84
CA ILE A 220 0.10 11.66 -9.56
C ILE A 220 1.26 10.99 -8.82
N ARG A 221 1.37 11.16 -7.49
CA ARG A 221 2.39 10.44 -6.69
C ARG A 221 2.27 8.92 -6.87
N ALA A 222 1.05 8.41 -6.74
CA ALA A 222 0.74 7.00 -6.96
C ALA A 222 1.06 6.54 -8.39
N LYS A 223 0.80 7.36 -9.40
CA LYS A 223 1.11 7.07 -10.81
C LYS A 223 2.61 6.85 -10.99
N SER A 224 3.44 7.71 -10.41
CA SER A 224 4.89 7.59 -10.47
C SER A 224 5.41 6.32 -9.79
N GLU A 225 5.02 6.09 -8.54
CA GLU A 225 5.43 4.91 -7.78
C GLU A 225 4.99 3.60 -8.44
N ARG A 226 3.78 3.58 -9.00
CA ARG A 226 3.24 2.39 -9.68
C ARG A 226 3.89 2.16 -11.04
N SER A 227 4.30 3.21 -11.75
CA SER A 227 5.06 3.07 -12.99
C SER A 227 6.39 2.37 -12.73
N PHE A 228 7.11 2.77 -11.67
CA PHE A 228 8.29 2.05 -11.20
C PHE A 228 8.00 0.57 -10.92
N MET A 229 6.97 0.29 -10.12
CA MET A 229 6.58 -1.09 -9.78
C MET A 229 6.25 -1.94 -11.01
N LYS A 230 5.55 -1.38 -11.99
CA LYS A 230 5.24 -2.05 -13.27
C LYS A 230 6.50 -2.37 -14.06
N THR A 231 7.41 -1.40 -14.19
CA THR A 231 8.64 -1.55 -14.97
C THR A 231 9.54 -2.65 -14.41
N VAL A 232 9.67 -2.76 -13.09
CA VAL A 232 10.47 -3.82 -12.46
C VAL A 232 9.77 -5.18 -12.42
N ASN A 233 8.58 -5.32 -13.02
CA ASN A 233 7.71 -6.49 -12.90
C ASN A 233 7.43 -6.87 -11.43
N GLY A 234 7.28 -5.85 -10.59
CA GLY A 234 7.10 -5.99 -9.16
C GLY A 234 5.87 -6.82 -8.79
N SER A 235 6.07 -7.76 -7.88
CA SER A 235 5.02 -8.50 -7.19
C SER A 235 5.06 -8.22 -5.69
N CYS A 236 4.09 -8.73 -4.92
CA CYS A 236 4.13 -8.65 -3.46
C CYS A 236 5.36 -9.32 -2.82
N PHE A 237 6.10 -10.13 -3.57
CA PHE A 237 7.31 -10.82 -3.14
C PHE A 237 8.60 -10.14 -3.62
N THR A 238 8.50 -9.15 -4.50
CA THR A 238 9.65 -8.38 -4.95
C THR A 238 10.01 -7.37 -3.85
N PRO A 239 11.24 -7.37 -3.31
CA PRO A 239 11.66 -6.42 -2.29
C PRO A 239 11.91 -5.05 -2.93
N LEU A 240 10.83 -4.30 -3.11
CA LEU A 240 10.84 -2.98 -3.72
C LEU A 240 10.18 -1.94 -2.81
N ALA A 241 10.58 -0.69 -2.96
CA ALA A 241 9.96 0.46 -2.32
C ALA A 241 9.93 1.65 -3.29
N ALA A 242 8.94 2.53 -3.13
CA ALA A 242 8.89 3.79 -3.84
C ALA A 242 8.13 4.83 -3.02
N LEU A 243 8.62 6.07 -3.07
CA LEU A 243 7.98 7.22 -2.46
C LEU A 243 8.16 8.43 -3.37
N ALA A 244 7.05 8.94 -3.90
CA ALA A 244 6.99 10.20 -4.63
C ALA A 244 6.41 11.30 -3.73
N GLU A 245 7.09 12.44 -3.70
CA GLU A 245 6.71 13.63 -2.92
C GLU A 245 6.81 14.87 -3.78
N TYR A 246 5.91 15.83 -3.56
CA TYR A 246 6.04 17.14 -4.20
C TYR A 246 7.10 17.95 -3.47
N VAL A 247 8.08 18.47 -4.21
CA VAL A 247 9.12 19.38 -3.70
C VAL A 247 8.87 20.84 -4.10
N SER A 248 7.92 21.07 -5.02
CA SER A 248 7.26 22.34 -5.30
C SER A 248 5.89 22.05 -5.94
N GLU A 249 5.15 23.08 -6.36
CA GLU A 249 3.79 22.92 -6.93
C GLU A 249 3.73 21.93 -8.10
N ASN A 250 4.75 21.94 -8.98
CA ASN A 250 4.77 21.12 -10.20
C ASN A 250 5.95 20.14 -10.26
N MET A 251 6.74 20.00 -9.19
CA MET A 251 7.91 19.11 -9.18
C MET A 251 7.72 17.97 -8.21
N LEU A 252 7.96 16.75 -8.69
CA LEU A 252 8.02 15.54 -7.87
C LEU A 252 9.45 15.10 -7.67
N HIS A 253 9.75 14.64 -6.47
CA HIS A 253 10.92 13.85 -6.15
C HIS A 253 10.49 12.42 -5.86
N LEU A 254 11.01 11.47 -6.63
CA LEU A 254 10.76 10.04 -6.50
C LEU A 254 12.02 9.35 -5.99
N ARG A 255 11.89 8.62 -4.88
CA ARG A 255 12.89 7.69 -4.38
C ARG A 255 12.42 6.27 -4.60
N CYS A 256 13.29 5.43 -5.13
CA CYS A 256 13.00 4.02 -5.40
C CYS A 256 14.08 3.12 -4.80
N MET A 257 13.66 1.93 -4.38
CA MET A 257 14.55 0.86 -3.95
C MET A 257 14.14 -0.45 -4.59
N LEU A 258 15.14 -1.23 -4.99
CA LEU A 258 15.00 -2.61 -5.43
C LEU A 258 16.13 -3.41 -4.79
N ALA A 259 15.83 -4.58 -4.22
CA ALA A 259 16.84 -5.49 -3.72
C ALA A 259 16.85 -6.81 -4.51
N ASP A 260 18.04 -7.40 -4.61
CA ASP A 260 18.22 -8.81 -4.99
C ASP A 260 18.55 -9.63 -3.73
N GLU A 261 19.03 -10.86 -3.89
CA GLU A 261 19.38 -11.73 -2.74
C GLU A 261 20.60 -11.24 -1.95
N LYS A 262 21.44 -10.38 -2.54
CA LYS A 262 22.74 -9.96 -2.01
C LYS A 262 22.79 -8.46 -1.68
N ASN A 263 22.18 -7.64 -2.51
CA ASN A 263 22.37 -6.20 -2.54
C ASN A 263 21.03 -5.45 -2.54
N ILE A 264 21.10 -4.22 -2.04
CA ILE A 264 20.01 -3.24 -2.10
C ILE A 264 20.47 -2.06 -2.95
N TYR A 265 19.65 -1.68 -3.93
CA TYR A 265 19.94 -0.59 -4.85
C TYR A 265 18.90 0.51 -4.68
N PHE A 266 19.38 1.74 -4.67
CA PHE A 266 18.57 2.94 -4.59
C PHE A 266 18.77 3.80 -5.84
N THR A 267 17.72 4.51 -6.24
CA THR A 267 17.78 5.61 -7.20
C THR A 267 16.80 6.69 -6.78
N GLU A 268 17.09 7.92 -7.17
CA GLU A 268 16.23 9.07 -6.95
C GLU A 268 16.14 9.91 -8.22
N ARG A 269 14.99 10.53 -8.43
CA ARG A 269 14.72 11.37 -9.60
C ARG A 269 13.87 12.56 -9.19
N THR A 270 14.12 13.70 -9.80
CA THR A 270 13.29 14.89 -9.67
C THR A 270 12.88 15.36 -11.04
N SER A 271 11.58 15.49 -11.30
CA SER A 271 11.03 15.93 -12.58
C SER A 271 9.68 16.63 -12.39
N PHE A 272 9.14 17.19 -13.47
CA PHE A 272 7.79 17.74 -13.47
C PHE A 272 6.74 16.65 -13.17
N ALA A 273 5.66 17.06 -12.51
CA ALA A 273 4.57 16.18 -12.11
C ALA A 273 3.83 15.54 -13.30
N GLU A 274 3.81 16.22 -14.46
CA GLU A 274 3.28 15.66 -15.71
C GLU A 274 4.08 14.46 -16.22
N ASP A 275 5.38 14.42 -15.93
CA ASP A 275 6.30 13.31 -16.27
C ASP A 275 6.27 12.17 -15.24
N ALA A 276 5.36 12.20 -14.25
CA ALA A 276 5.32 11.24 -13.14
C ALA A 276 5.48 9.77 -13.59
N GLU A 277 4.76 9.38 -14.64
CA GLU A 277 4.81 8.02 -15.18
C GLU A 277 6.17 7.69 -15.81
N LYS A 278 6.71 8.60 -16.63
CA LYS A 278 8.03 8.44 -17.24
C LYS A 278 9.12 8.37 -16.19
N MET A 279 9.07 9.24 -15.17
CA MET A 279 10.01 9.26 -14.05
C MET A 279 10.06 7.90 -13.33
N GLY A 280 8.90 7.28 -13.08
CA GLY A 280 8.83 5.94 -12.49
C GLY A 280 9.37 4.86 -13.43
N MET A 281 9.10 4.97 -14.74
CA MET A 281 9.63 4.04 -15.73
C MET A 281 11.16 4.07 -15.78
N ASP A 282 11.74 5.26 -15.89
CA ASP A 282 13.19 5.46 -15.99
C ASP A 282 13.91 4.95 -14.73
N ALA A 283 13.36 5.22 -13.54
CA ALA A 283 13.88 4.65 -12.28
C ALA A 283 13.84 3.12 -12.27
N GLY A 284 12.79 2.52 -12.83
CA GLY A 284 12.64 1.07 -12.89
C GLY A 284 13.63 0.42 -13.86
N LEU A 285 13.87 1.04 -15.01
CA LEU A 285 14.86 0.57 -15.99
C LEU A 285 16.28 0.62 -15.42
N GLU A 286 16.62 1.72 -14.75
CA GLU A 286 17.93 1.89 -14.11
C GLU A 286 18.19 0.85 -13.02
N LEU A 287 17.23 0.62 -12.11
CA LEU A 287 17.42 -0.38 -11.06
C LEU A 287 17.44 -1.80 -11.63
N LYS A 288 16.64 -2.10 -12.66
CA LYS A 288 16.70 -3.40 -13.34
C LYS A 288 18.07 -3.69 -13.93
N SER A 289 18.73 -2.72 -14.55
CA SER A 289 20.08 -2.92 -15.10
C SER A 289 21.16 -3.12 -14.04
N LYS A 290 20.89 -2.78 -12.77
CA LYS A 290 21.80 -3.03 -11.65
C LYS A 290 21.57 -4.38 -10.96
N CYS A 291 20.36 -4.94 -11.06
CA CYS A 291 19.97 -6.22 -10.44
C CYS A 291 20.11 -7.46 -11.35
N LEU A 292 20.35 -7.25 -12.65
CA LEU A 292 20.62 -8.30 -13.65
C LEU A 292 22.13 -8.39 -13.90
#